data_AF-A0A3N9V918-F1
#
_entry.id   AF-A0A3N9V918-F1
#
_cell.length_a   1.000
_cell.length_b   1.000
_cell.length_c   1.000
_cell.angle_alpha   90.00
_cell.angle_beta   90.00
_cell.angle_gamma   90.00
#
_symmetry.space_group_name_H-M   'P 1'
#
loop_
_entity.id
_entity.type
_entity.pdbx_description
1 polymer ?
#
loop_
_entity_poly.entity_id
_entity_poly.type
_entity_poly.pdbx_seq_one_letter_code
_entity_poly.pdbx_strand_id
1 'polypeptide(L)'
;MLLAWMMPACAELPLELSTADFVLDSANKPPADSADWHPQALPDSWPINHPQAVAQGAQSGWYRFRFQMPSEFDPLQAVYLPKLGLNAAVYLNGRHIGDGGGFTEPYGRNWNRPLLFLVPPGLLRPGENTLHVRLLSHAYTQASLHPVSIGADKRLRPKFERAIFLRVTLNQTASLLIASMGVLMLSLWWWRRQDVAYGYFGVSALLWAAQSTNLYLQQAPLATAHWEIVINSSFQVFSAFLLISLLRFAAAGGRPIIPLLWFPVFASPLSQIWVPAPHYLALTAFWHVVTLLSAFVTLLFLLRAAIKWHNRDAGLMAGAIGLVVLLAGHDWLMHSQHFWLHRPHEFLDDLYLLHY
;
A
#
# COMPACT_ATOMS: atom_id res chain seq x y z
N MET A 1 10.12 -56.18 11.73
CA MET A 1 9.75 -54.76 11.96
C MET A 1 9.61 -54.10 10.60
N LEU A 2 8.37 -53.76 10.23
CA LEU A 2 8.02 -53.19 8.93
C LEU A 2 8.54 -51.74 8.83
N LEU A 3 9.48 -51.51 7.92
CA LEU A 3 9.85 -50.18 7.43
C LEU A 3 8.70 -49.66 6.58
N ALA A 4 7.83 -48.84 7.17
CA ALA A 4 6.84 -48.07 6.44
C ALA A 4 7.57 -47.10 5.51
N TRP A 5 7.48 -47.35 4.21
CA TRP A 5 7.83 -46.39 3.19
C TRP A 5 6.94 -45.15 3.35
N MET A 6 7.50 -44.07 3.89
CA MET A 6 6.92 -42.75 3.72
C MET A 6 6.99 -42.43 2.23
N MET A 7 5.88 -42.62 1.52
CA MET A 7 5.73 -42.07 0.18
C MET A 7 6.05 -40.57 0.25
N PRO A 8 6.85 -40.02 -0.68
CA PRO A 8 7.02 -38.58 -0.76
C PRO A 8 5.63 -37.98 -0.98
N ALA A 9 5.18 -37.15 -0.03
CA ALA A 9 3.95 -36.40 -0.20
C ALA A 9 4.02 -35.71 -1.56
N CYS A 10 3.11 -36.07 -2.46
CA CYS A 10 3.06 -35.50 -3.81
C CYS A 10 3.18 -33.99 -3.68
N ALA A 11 4.20 -33.40 -4.31
CA ALA A 11 4.53 -32.00 -4.15
C ALA A 11 3.49 -31.16 -4.88
N GLU A 12 2.32 -31.00 -4.26
CA GLU A 12 1.23 -30.16 -4.76
C GLU A 12 1.73 -28.71 -4.84
N LEU A 13 1.86 -28.21 -6.07
CA LEU A 13 2.15 -26.80 -6.32
C LEU A 13 0.85 -26.02 -6.10
N PRO A 14 0.89 -24.87 -5.39
CA PRO A 14 -0.29 -24.03 -5.26
C PRO A 14 -0.81 -23.62 -6.65
N LEU A 15 -2.11 -23.78 -6.86
CA LEU A 15 -2.79 -23.31 -8.04
C LEU A 15 -2.96 -21.79 -7.96
N GLU A 16 -2.41 -21.08 -8.92
CA GLU A 16 -2.57 -19.64 -9.05
C GLU A 16 -3.73 -19.33 -10.00
N LEU A 17 -4.70 -18.55 -9.50
CA LEU A 17 -5.90 -18.15 -10.21
C LEU A 17 -5.68 -16.73 -10.74
N SER A 18 -5.27 -16.64 -12.01
CA SER A 18 -4.95 -15.39 -12.70
C SER A 18 -6.08 -14.85 -13.58
N THR A 19 -7.18 -15.59 -13.71
CA THR A 19 -8.39 -15.17 -14.42
C THR A 19 -9.62 -15.45 -13.57
N ALA A 20 -10.60 -14.55 -13.63
CA ALA A 20 -11.86 -14.63 -12.90
C ALA A 20 -13.00 -14.16 -13.79
N ASP A 21 -14.23 -14.45 -13.39
CA ASP A 21 -15.36 -13.63 -13.82
C ASP A 21 -15.61 -12.54 -12.79
N PHE A 22 -15.94 -11.32 -13.22
CA PHE A 22 -16.21 -10.17 -12.39
C PHE A 22 -17.63 -9.66 -12.57
N VAL A 23 -18.24 -9.19 -11.47
CA VAL A 23 -19.51 -8.48 -11.47
C VAL A 23 -19.51 -7.40 -10.39
N LEU A 24 -20.05 -6.22 -10.72
CA LEU A 24 -20.30 -5.17 -9.74
C LEU A 24 -21.58 -5.47 -8.97
N ASP A 25 -21.44 -5.82 -7.69
CA ASP A 25 -22.57 -6.06 -6.81
C ASP A 25 -22.18 -5.72 -5.35
N SER A 26 -23.12 -5.10 -4.65
CA SER A 26 -23.02 -4.70 -3.24
C SER A 26 -23.50 -5.77 -2.27
N ALA A 27 -24.09 -6.86 -2.76
CA ALA A 27 -24.63 -7.95 -1.96
C ALA A 27 -23.58 -8.54 -0.99
N ASN A 28 -24.07 -8.96 0.18
CA ASN A 28 -23.26 -9.59 1.23
C ASN A 28 -23.07 -11.11 1.02
N LYS A 29 -23.60 -11.67 -0.05
CA LYS A 29 -23.50 -13.09 -0.42
C LYS A 29 -23.08 -13.20 -1.89
N PRO A 30 -22.46 -14.32 -2.29
CA PRO A 30 -22.09 -14.54 -3.68
C PRO A 30 -23.30 -14.36 -4.61
N PRO A 31 -23.17 -13.58 -5.70
CA PRO A 31 -24.20 -13.45 -6.72
C PRO A 31 -24.54 -14.80 -7.34
N ALA A 32 -25.76 -14.91 -7.87
CA ALA A 32 -26.18 -16.12 -8.58
C ALA A 32 -25.37 -16.34 -9.87
N ASP A 33 -25.33 -17.59 -10.35
CA ASP A 33 -24.63 -17.91 -11.59
C ASP A 33 -25.21 -17.21 -12.83
N SER A 34 -26.48 -16.80 -12.77
CA SER A 34 -27.19 -16.05 -13.80
C SER A 34 -26.93 -14.54 -13.78
N ALA A 35 -26.10 -14.04 -12.86
CA ALA A 35 -25.71 -12.63 -12.87
C ALA A 35 -24.84 -12.31 -14.10
N ASP A 36 -24.67 -11.02 -14.39
CA ASP A 36 -23.98 -10.51 -15.57
C ASP A 36 -22.44 -10.55 -15.39
N TRP A 37 -21.92 -11.77 -15.28
CA TRP A 37 -20.51 -12.07 -15.06
C TRP A 37 -19.67 -11.81 -16.32
N HIS A 38 -18.60 -11.03 -16.19
CA HIS A 38 -17.70 -10.68 -17.29
C HIS A 38 -16.28 -11.24 -17.03
N PRO A 39 -15.62 -11.87 -18.02
CA PRO A 39 -14.25 -12.33 -17.86
C PRO A 39 -13.28 -11.18 -17.51
N GLN A 40 -12.42 -11.40 -16.53
CA GLN A 40 -11.46 -10.43 -16.00
C GLN A 40 -10.12 -11.10 -15.71
N ALA A 41 -9.04 -10.57 -16.29
CA ALA A 41 -7.68 -11.00 -15.97
C ALA A 41 -7.17 -10.32 -14.69
N LEU A 42 -6.30 -11.00 -13.94
CA LEU A 42 -5.62 -10.48 -12.77
C LEU A 42 -4.12 -10.22 -13.07
N PRO A 43 -3.50 -9.21 -12.46
CA PRO A 43 -4.07 -8.27 -11.48
C PRO A 43 -5.11 -7.35 -12.10
N ASP A 44 -6.25 -7.20 -11.42
CA ASP A 44 -7.32 -6.30 -11.81
C ASP A 44 -7.19 -4.99 -11.03
N SER A 45 -7.06 -3.87 -11.75
CA SER A 45 -7.02 -2.52 -11.20
C SER A 45 -8.26 -1.78 -11.66
N TRP A 46 -9.16 -1.47 -10.73
CA TRP A 46 -10.45 -0.85 -11.05
C TRP A 46 -10.34 0.53 -11.71
N PRO A 47 -9.38 1.41 -11.33
CA PRO A 47 -9.19 2.67 -12.04
C PRO A 47 -8.94 2.51 -13.56
N ILE A 48 -8.40 1.37 -13.99
CA ILE A 48 -8.09 1.10 -15.40
C ILE A 48 -9.22 0.31 -16.06
N ASN A 49 -9.62 -0.81 -15.45
CA ASN A 49 -10.50 -1.78 -16.07
C ASN A 49 -11.97 -1.45 -15.85
N HIS A 50 -12.29 -0.74 -14.76
CA HIS A 50 -13.66 -0.38 -14.35
C HIS A 50 -13.81 1.12 -14.03
N PRO A 51 -13.33 2.06 -14.90
CA PRO A 51 -13.25 3.48 -14.56
C PRO A 51 -14.62 4.11 -14.28
N GLN A 52 -15.67 3.64 -14.94
CA GLN A 52 -17.04 4.10 -14.70
C GLN A 52 -17.55 3.68 -13.31
N ALA A 53 -17.20 2.48 -12.85
CA ALA A 53 -17.57 1.99 -11.53
C ALA A 53 -16.89 2.82 -10.43
N VAL A 54 -15.61 3.15 -10.63
CA VAL A 54 -14.87 4.06 -9.73
C VAL A 54 -15.49 5.45 -9.72
N ALA A 55 -15.82 6.01 -10.89
CA ALA A 55 -16.44 7.33 -11.00
C ALA A 55 -17.81 7.41 -10.33
N GLN A 56 -18.57 6.31 -10.32
CA GLN A 56 -19.87 6.19 -9.64
C GLN A 56 -19.76 5.80 -8.15
N GLY A 57 -18.54 5.62 -7.64
CA GLY A 57 -18.31 5.31 -6.23
C GLY A 57 -18.71 3.88 -5.84
N ALA A 58 -18.46 2.89 -6.72
CA ALA A 58 -18.72 1.49 -6.43
C ALA A 58 -18.04 1.04 -5.12
N GLN A 59 -18.84 0.45 -4.23
CA GLN A 59 -18.42 0.08 -2.86
C GLN A 59 -17.94 -1.37 -2.76
N SER A 60 -18.35 -2.26 -3.68
CA SER A 60 -17.81 -3.61 -3.75
C SER A 60 -18.05 -4.26 -5.10
N GLY A 61 -17.30 -5.34 -5.34
CA GLY A 61 -17.40 -6.17 -6.52
C GLY A 61 -17.10 -7.61 -6.17
N TRP A 62 -17.61 -8.52 -6.98
CA TRP A 62 -17.45 -9.95 -6.79
C TRP A 62 -16.61 -10.54 -7.91
N TYR A 63 -15.68 -11.41 -7.52
CA TYR A 63 -14.89 -12.23 -8.42
C TYR A 63 -15.27 -13.69 -8.23
N ARG A 64 -15.51 -14.42 -9.32
CA ARG A 64 -15.77 -15.85 -9.35
C ARG A 64 -14.63 -16.55 -10.07
N PHE A 65 -14.01 -17.49 -9.39
CA PHE A 65 -12.97 -18.34 -9.94
C PHE A 65 -13.47 -19.78 -9.97
N ARG A 66 -13.44 -20.40 -11.14
CA ARG A 66 -13.72 -21.83 -11.31
C ARG A 66 -12.41 -22.55 -11.51
N PHE A 67 -12.19 -23.62 -10.74
CA PHE A 67 -10.94 -24.36 -10.77
C PHE A 67 -11.16 -25.84 -10.48
N GLN A 68 -10.21 -26.66 -10.91
CA GLN A 68 -10.23 -28.11 -10.73
C GLN A 68 -9.25 -28.50 -9.63
N MET A 69 -9.70 -29.33 -8.69
CA MET A 69 -8.83 -29.98 -7.71
C MET A 69 -8.61 -31.45 -8.09
N PRO A 70 -7.39 -31.98 -7.94
CA PRO A 70 -7.13 -33.39 -8.11
C PRO A 70 -7.93 -34.25 -7.11
N SER A 71 -7.98 -35.56 -7.34
CA SER A 71 -8.59 -36.52 -6.40
C SER A 71 -7.81 -36.67 -5.10
N GLU A 72 -6.50 -36.42 -5.16
CA GLU A 72 -5.59 -36.47 -4.03
C GLU A 72 -4.92 -35.10 -3.87
N PHE A 73 -5.14 -34.47 -2.72
CA PHE A 73 -4.53 -33.20 -2.32
C PHE A 73 -4.24 -33.23 -0.82
N ASP A 74 -3.38 -32.32 -0.34
CA ASP A 74 -3.08 -32.23 1.08
C ASP A 74 -4.37 -31.94 1.89
N PRO A 75 -4.65 -32.62 3.02
CA PRO A 75 -5.88 -32.40 3.77
C PRO A 75 -6.02 -30.97 4.31
N LEU A 76 -4.92 -30.24 4.52
CA LEU A 76 -4.94 -28.87 5.01
C LEU A 76 -4.65 -27.88 3.89
N GLN A 77 -5.72 -27.40 3.25
CA GLN A 77 -5.67 -26.42 2.17
C GLN A 77 -5.89 -25.01 2.70
N ALA A 78 -5.36 -24.02 1.98
CA ALA A 78 -5.57 -22.61 2.27
C ALA A 78 -5.79 -21.80 0.98
N VAL A 79 -6.49 -20.69 1.11
CA VAL A 79 -6.62 -19.65 0.07
C VAL A 79 -5.79 -18.45 0.49
N TYR A 80 -4.91 -18.01 -0.39
CA TYR A 80 -3.96 -16.93 -0.18
C TYR A 80 -4.21 -15.77 -1.14
N LEU A 81 -4.47 -14.58 -0.59
CA LEU A 81 -4.61 -13.34 -1.34
C LEU A 81 -3.35 -12.49 -1.08
N PRO A 82 -2.42 -12.39 -2.05
CA PRO A 82 -1.14 -11.73 -1.84
C PRO A 82 -1.25 -10.20 -1.70
N LYS A 83 -2.23 -9.59 -2.37
CA LYS A 83 -2.44 -8.13 -2.39
C LYS A 83 -3.86 -7.83 -2.88
N LEU A 84 -4.49 -6.85 -2.25
CA LEU A 84 -5.83 -6.36 -2.59
C LEU A 84 -5.95 -4.87 -2.21
N GLY A 85 -7.00 -4.20 -2.69
CA GLY A 85 -7.25 -2.78 -2.47
C GLY A 85 -7.52 -2.41 -1.01
N LEU A 86 -8.70 -2.74 -0.47
CA LEU A 86 -9.08 -2.35 0.90
C LEU A 86 -9.32 -3.56 1.81
N ASN A 87 -10.39 -4.30 1.55
CA ASN A 87 -10.74 -5.52 2.29
C ASN A 87 -11.32 -6.58 1.36
N ALA A 88 -11.27 -7.84 1.77
CA ALA A 88 -11.91 -8.92 1.04
C ALA A 88 -12.52 -9.97 1.97
N ALA A 89 -13.60 -10.60 1.48
CA ALA A 89 -14.22 -11.76 2.07
C ALA A 89 -14.23 -12.89 1.06
N VAL A 90 -13.97 -14.11 1.53
CA VAL A 90 -13.75 -15.27 0.68
C VAL A 90 -14.80 -16.33 0.98
N TYR A 91 -15.36 -16.88 -0.08
CA TYR A 91 -16.35 -17.94 -0.05
C TYR A 91 -15.89 -19.08 -0.96
N LEU A 92 -15.98 -20.30 -0.49
CA LEU A 92 -15.68 -21.50 -1.27
C LEU A 92 -16.96 -22.34 -1.37
N ASN A 93 -17.34 -22.69 -2.61
CA ASN A 93 -18.54 -23.46 -2.91
C ASN A 93 -19.80 -22.89 -2.21
N GLY A 94 -19.91 -21.55 -2.20
CA GLY A 94 -21.02 -20.80 -1.59
C GLY A 94 -20.95 -20.61 -0.08
N ARG A 95 -19.97 -21.20 0.62
CA ARG A 95 -19.79 -21.02 2.07
C ARG A 95 -18.68 -20.04 2.39
N HIS A 96 -18.93 -19.14 3.34
CA HIS A 96 -17.91 -18.21 3.84
C HIS A 96 -16.78 -18.98 4.54
N ILE A 97 -15.53 -18.66 4.20
CA ILE A 97 -14.34 -19.26 4.84
C ILE A 97 -13.52 -18.24 5.66
N GLY A 98 -13.66 -16.94 5.38
CA GLY A 98 -13.00 -15.90 6.15
C GLY A 98 -12.99 -14.54 5.44
N ASP A 99 -12.70 -13.51 6.23
CA ASP A 99 -12.62 -12.12 5.80
C ASP A 99 -11.44 -11.40 6.46
N GLY A 100 -11.02 -10.27 5.88
CA GLY A 100 -9.94 -9.45 6.40
C GLY A 100 -10.33 -8.47 7.51
N GLY A 101 -11.55 -8.54 8.05
CA GLY A 101 -12.08 -7.63 9.05
C GLY A 101 -13.40 -6.98 8.63
N GLY A 102 -13.82 -5.93 9.35
CA GLY A 102 -15.14 -5.32 9.19
C GLY A 102 -15.46 -4.79 7.78
N PHE A 103 -16.69 -5.05 7.33
CA PHE A 103 -17.31 -4.52 6.10
C PHE A 103 -18.24 -3.33 6.39
N THR A 104 -18.02 -2.65 7.51
CA THR A 104 -18.74 -1.46 7.98
C THR A 104 -17.74 -0.41 8.43
N GLU A 105 -18.04 0.86 8.24
CA GLU A 105 -17.16 1.96 8.64
C GLU A 105 -16.84 1.95 10.16
N PRO A 106 -15.58 2.15 10.57
CA PRO A 106 -14.37 2.17 9.74
C PRO A 106 -14.03 0.78 9.17
N TYR A 107 -13.85 0.70 7.85
CA TYR A 107 -13.59 -0.58 7.17
C TYR A 107 -12.27 -1.22 7.61
N GLY A 108 -12.22 -2.55 7.60
CA GLY A 108 -10.97 -3.30 7.77
C GLY A 108 -9.98 -2.99 6.65
N ARG A 109 -8.72 -2.71 6.99
CA ARG A 109 -7.68 -2.29 6.05
C ARG A 109 -6.63 -3.38 5.87
N ASN A 110 -6.52 -3.91 4.66
CA ASN A 110 -5.55 -4.94 4.29
C ASN A 110 -4.79 -4.61 3.00
N TRP A 111 -4.76 -3.33 2.61
CA TRP A 111 -4.12 -2.87 1.37
C TRP A 111 -2.64 -3.27 1.27
N ASN A 112 -1.92 -3.26 2.40
CA ASN A 112 -0.52 -3.69 2.51
C ASN A 112 -0.34 -5.08 3.14
N ARG A 113 -1.44 -5.70 3.61
CA ARG A 113 -1.41 -6.95 4.37
C ARG A 113 -1.98 -8.10 3.53
N PRO A 114 -1.23 -9.18 3.27
CA PRO A 114 -1.81 -10.34 2.60
C PRO A 114 -2.87 -11.02 3.49
N LEU A 115 -3.79 -11.76 2.88
CA LEU A 115 -4.76 -12.59 3.60
C LEU A 115 -4.50 -14.06 3.33
N LEU A 116 -4.69 -14.90 4.35
CA LEU A 116 -4.59 -16.36 4.26
C LEU A 116 -5.73 -16.97 5.07
N PHE A 117 -6.56 -17.77 4.41
CA PHE A 117 -7.71 -18.43 5.03
C PHE A 117 -7.57 -19.94 4.89
N LEU A 118 -7.66 -20.67 6.00
CA LEU A 118 -7.70 -22.12 5.98
C LEU A 118 -9.03 -22.60 5.42
N VAL A 119 -8.99 -23.62 4.58
CA VAL A 119 -10.19 -24.22 4.00
C VAL A 119 -10.77 -25.23 5.00
N PRO A 120 -12.04 -25.09 5.42
CA PRO A 120 -12.67 -26.07 6.30
C PRO A 120 -12.71 -27.47 5.66
N PRO A 121 -12.50 -28.54 6.44
CA PRO A 121 -12.57 -29.92 5.93
C PRO A 121 -13.91 -30.22 5.22
N GLY A 122 -13.83 -30.89 4.08
CA GLY A 122 -15.00 -31.29 3.28
C GLY A 122 -15.65 -30.16 2.47
N LEU A 123 -15.15 -28.93 2.56
CA LEU A 123 -15.64 -27.84 1.71
C LEU A 123 -15.05 -27.89 0.31
N LEU A 124 -13.76 -28.24 0.21
CA LEU A 124 -13.07 -28.50 -1.05
C LEU A 124 -13.34 -29.94 -1.50
N ARG A 125 -13.62 -30.11 -2.80
CA ARG A 125 -13.99 -31.40 -3.38
C ARG A 125 -13.04 -31.76 -4.53
N PRO A 126 -12.78 -33.04 -4.79
CA PRO A 126 -12.21 -33.46 -6.08
C PRO A 126 -13.06 -32.93 -7.26
N GLY A 127 -12.39 -32.48 -8.32
CA GLY A 127 -13.04 -31.90 -9.50
C GLY A 127 -13.33 -30.41 -9.34
N GLU A 128 -14.49 -29.98 -9.86
CA GLU A 128 -14.80 -28.55 -9.99
C GLU A 128 -15.17 -27.92 -8.64
N ASN A 129 -14.55 -26.77 -8.37
CA ASN A 129 -14.84 -25.92 -7.23
C ASN A 129 -14.95 -24.46 -7.68
N THR A 130 -15.72 -23.70 -6.92
CA THR A 130 -15.92 -22.28 -7.17
C THR A 130 -15.50 -21.46 -5.96
N LEU A 131 -14.51 -20.60 -6.16
CA LEU A 131 -14.10 -19.58 -5.19
C LEU A 131 -14.78 -18.27 -5.55
N HIS A 132 -15.42 -17.63 -4.59
CA HIS A 132 -15.89 -16.26 -4.73
C HIS A 132 -15.10 -15.34 -3.79
N VAL A 133 -14.67 -14.20 -4.32
CA VAL A 133 -14.01 -13.15 -3.54
C VAL A 133 -14.85 -11.89 -3.66
N ARG A 134 -15.37 -11.42 -2.54
CA ARG A 134 -15.97 -10.09 -2.43
C ARG A 134 -14.87 -9.09 -2.12
N LEU A 135 -14.58 -8.20 -3.04
CA LEU A 135 -13.64 -7.11 -2.85
C LEU A 135 -14.41 -5.87 -2.40
N LEU A 136 -13.99 -5.29 -1.27
CA LEU A 136 -14.46 -3.99 -0.82
C LEU A 136 -13.67 -2.88 -1.51
N SER A 137 -14.37 -1.84 -1.93
CA SER A 137 -13.85 -0.63 -2.54
C SER A 137 -14.39 0.60 -1.81
N HIS A 138 -13.63 1.68 -1.83
CA HIS A 138 -14.06 2.96 -1.30
C HIS A 138 -13.53 4.08 -2.20
N ALA A 139 -14.30 5.15 -2.39
CA ALA A 139 -13.99 6.21 -3.36
C ALA A 139 -12.67 6.95 -3.09
N TYR A 140 -12.14 6.88 -1.86
CA TYR A 140 -10.87 7.47 -1.45
C TYR A 140 -9.68 6.50 -1.55
N THR A 141 -9.91 5.27 -2.04
CA THR A 141 -8.91 4.20 -2.11
C THR A 141 -8.87 3.61 -3.52
N GLN A 142 -7.76 2.96 -3.88
CA GLN A 142 -7.64 2.28 -5.16
C GLN A 142 -7.99 0.79 -5.01
N ALA A 143 -9.14 0.39 -5.55
CA ALA A 143 -9.55 -1.00 -5.57
C ALA A 143 -8.72 -1.81 -6.59
N SER A 144 -8.14 -2.90 -6.12
CA SER A 144 -7.40 -3.86 -6.94
C SER A 144 -7.47 -5.25 -6.35
N LEU A 145 -7.29 -6.27 -7.19
CA LEU A 145 -7.14 -7.66 -6.78
C LEU A 145 -6.00 -8.31 -7.56
N HIS A 146 -4.99 -8.81 -6.86
CA HIS A 146 -3.91 -9.60 -7.47
C HIS A 146 -4.30 -11.09 -7.57
N PRO A 147 -3.60 -11.88 -8.41
CA PRO A 147 -3.85 -13.32 -8.53
C PRO A 147 -3.93 -14.03 -7.18
N VAL A 148 -4.96 -14.86 -7.01
CA VAL A 148 -5.24 -15.59 -5.77
C VAL A 148 -4.65 -16.98 -5.87
N SER A 149 -4.05 -17.50 -4.81
CA SER A 149 -3.53 -18.88 -4.81
C SER A 149 -4.36 -19.78 -3.91
N ILE A 150 -4.59 -21.02 -4.33
CA ILE A 150 -5.13 -22.09 -3.49
C ILE A 150 -4.17 -23.28 -3.47
N GLY A 151 -3.96 -23.88 -2.31
CA GLY A 151 -3.05 -25.00 -2.17
C GLY A 151 -2.75 -25.36 -0.72
N ALA A 152 -1.90 -26.37 -0.52
CA ALA A 152 -1.54 -26.84 0.81
C ALA A 152 -1.00 -25.71 1.71
N ASP A 153 -1.50 -25.60 2.95
CA ASP A 153 -1.11 -24.55 3.90
C ASP A 153 0.40 -24.53 4.13
N LYS A 154 1.04 -25.70 4.22
CA LYS A 154 2.50 -25.85 4.36
C LYS A 154 3.31 -25.16 3.25
N ARG A 155 2.72 -24.91 2.08
CA ARG A 155 3.35 -24.19 0.95
C ARG A 155 3.01 -22.70 0.94
N LEU A 156 1.79 -22.34 1.33
CA LEU A 156 1.31 -20.95 1.29
C LEU A 156 1.70 -20.17 2.55
N ARG A 157 1.73 -20.81 3.71
CA ARG A 157 2.06 -20.18 5.00
C ARG A 157 3.44 -19.52 5.03
N PRO A 158 4.54 -20.14 4.55
CA PRO A 158 5.83 -19.45 4.49
C PRO A 158 5.82 -18.21 3.59
N LYS A 159 5.05 -18.21 2.48
CA LYS A 159 4.89 -17.03 1.62
C LYS A 159 4.15 -15.92 2.36
N PHE A 160 3.05 -16.26 3.04
CA PHE A 160 2.26 -15.35 3.85
C PHE A 160 3.10 -14.73 4.99
N GLU A 161 3.82 -15.55 5.76
CA GLU A 161 4.64 -15.10 6.89
C GLU A 161 5.79 -14.19 6.42
N ARG A 162 6.45 -14.53 5.31
CA ARG A 162 7.46 -13.67 4.71
C ARG A 162 6.88 -12.32 4.29
N ALA A 163 5.70 -12.32 3.66
CA ALA A 163 5.03 -11.09 3.25
C ALA A 163 4.59 -10.24 4.44
N ILE A 164 4.07 -10.85 5.52
CA ILE A 164 3.78 -10.15 6.79
C ILE A 164 5.04 -9.55 7.39
N PHE A 165 6.13 -10.32 7.46
CA PHE A 165 7.40 -9.83 8.01
C PHE A 165 7.91 -8.60 7.24
N LEU A 166 7.96 -8.69 5.91
CA LEU A 166 8.49 -7.62 5.06
C LEU A 166 7.58 -6.38 5.02
N ARG A 167 6.26 -6.57 4.91
CA ARG A 167 5.31 -5.46 4.70
C ARG A 167 4.78 -4.85 5.99
N VAL A 168 4.70 -5.63 7.06
CA VAL A 168 4.09 -5.21 8.33
C VAL A 168 5.16 -5.06 9.41
N THR A 169 5.86 -6.15 9.76
CA THR A 169 6.77 -6.17 10.91
C THR A 169 7.98 -5.24 10.72
N LEU A 170 8.56 -5.22 9.52
CA LEU A 170 9.68 -4.34 9.19
C LEU A 170 9.26 -2.86 9.28
N ASN A 171 8.11 -2.52 8.72
CA ASN A 171 7.57 -1.15 8.76
C ASN A 171 7.23 -0.72 10.20
N GLN A 172 6.65 -1.59 11.03
CA GLN A 172 6.42 -1.32 12.44
C GLN A 172 7.73 -1.03 13.20
N THR A 173 8.74 -1.86 12.98
CA THR A 173 10.06 -1.71 13.63
C THR A 173 10.73 -0.41 13.19
N ALA A 174 10.72 -0.11 11.89
CA ALA A 174 11.26 1.14 11.35
C ALA A 174 10.53 2.36 11.91
N SER A 175 9.19 2.31 12.01
CA SER A 175 8.38 3.39 12.57
C SER A 175 8.76 3.69 14.03
N LEU A 176 9.00 2.66 14.85
CA LEU A 176 9.41 2.82 16.24
C LEU A 176 10.80 3.45 16.37
N LEU A 177 11.74 3.05 15.52
CA LEU A 177 13.08 3.63 15.48
C LEU A 177 13.04 5.10 15.06
N ILE A 178 12.25 5.44 14.05
CA ILE A 178 12.05 6.82 13.60
C ILE A 178 11.37 7.66 14.68
N ALA A 179 10.34 7.13 15.35
CA ALA A 179 9.70 7.81 16.48
C ALA A 179 10.69 8.10 17.61
N SER A 180 11.51 7.11 17.98
CA SER A 180 12.54 7.24 19.01
C SER A 180 13.57 8.31 18.65
N MET A 181 14.01 8.33 17.38
CA MET A 181 14.89 9.39 16.86
C MET A 181 14.21 10.76 16.90
N GLY A 182 12.91 10.84 16.57
CA GLY A 182 12.11 12.05 16.63
C GLY A 182 12.04 12.63 18.05
N VAL A 183 11.73 11.79 19.05
CA VAL A 183 11.71 12.18 20.46
C VAL A 183 13.10 12.65 20.93
N LEU A 184 14.16 11.95 20.54
CA LEU A 184 15.53 12.34 20.88
C LEU A 184 15.87 13.72 20.31
N MET A 185 15.56 13.97 19.04
CA MET A 185 15.86 15.23 18.36
C MET A 185 15.04 16.40 18.92
N LEU A 186 13.77 16.17 19.25
CA LEU A 186 12.95 17.15 19.97
C LEU A 186 13.49 17.45 21.36
N SER A 187 13.96 16.43 22.08
CA SER A 187 14.58 16.60 23.38
C SER A 187 15.83 17.46 23.26
N LEU A 188 16.72 17.18 22.30
CA LEU A 188 17.91 18.01 22.04
C LEU A 188 17.54 19.45 21.72
N TRP A 189 16.53 19.68 20.88
CA TRP A 189 16.04 21.03 20.59
C TRP A 189 15.47 21.72 21.82
N TRP A 190 14.76 21.01 22.69
CA TRP A 190 14.22 21.56 23.93
C TRP A 190 15.31 22.15 24.82
N TRP A 191 16.45 21.46 24.93
CA TRP A 191 17.63 21.91 25.69
C TRP A 191 18.47 22.94 24.91
N ARG A 192 18.55 22.83 23.58
CA ARG A 192 19.33 23.71 22.70
C ARG A 192 18.43 24.43 21.72
N ARG A 193 17.62 25.36 22.23
CA ARG A 193 16.59 26.10 21.44
C ARG A 193 17.14 26.85 20.22
N GLN A 194 18.44 27.16 20.22
CA GLN A 194 19.15 27.77 19.09
C GLN A 194 19.26 26.84 17.87
N ASP A 195 19.28 25.52 18.06
CA ASP A 195 19.43 24.55 16.99
C ASP A 195 18.06 24.10 16.45
N VAL A 196 17.33 25.07 15.88
CA VAL A 196 15.94 24.90 15.43
C VAL A 196 15.78 23.79 14.38
N ALA A 197 16.84 23.45 13.65
CA ALA A 197 16.84 22.32 12.71
C ALA A 197 16.46 20.99 13.38
N TYR A 198 16.98 20.70 14.57
CA TYR A 198 16.62 19.47 15.30
C TYR A 198 15.13 19.44 15.70
N GLY A 199 14.54 20.61 15.98
CA GLY A 199 13.11 20.74 16.24
C GLY A 199 12.28 20.34 15.02
N TYR A 200 12.59 20.91 13.84
CA TYR A 200 11.90 20.57 12.60
C TYR A 200 12.07 19.09 12.22
N PHE A 201 13.29 18.56 12.33
CA PHE A 201 13.56 17.15 12.08
C PHE A 201 12.75 16.25 13.02
N GLY A 202 12.78 16.54 14.32
CA GLY A 202 12.07 15.78 15.33
C GLY A 202 10.57 15.72 15.09
N VAL A 203 9.94 16.85 14.75
CA VAL A 203 8.52 16.89 14.35
C VAL A 203 8.29 16.07 13.08
N SER A 204 9.12 16.24 12.04
CA SER A 204 8.96 15.47 10.79
C SER A 204 9.05 13.96 11.01
N ALA A 205 9.97 13.51 11.87
CA ALA A 205 10.16 12.11 12.20
C ALA A 205 8.93 11.55 12.95
N LEU A 206 8.37 12.29 13.91
CA LEU A 206 7.15 11.87 14.60
C LEU A 206 5.93 11.83 13.68
N LEU A 207 5.78 12.81 12.78
CA LEU A 207 4.71 12.81 11.78
C LEU A 207 4.82 11.63 10.83
N TRP A 208 6.02 11.32 10.33
CA TRP A 208 6.26 10.14 9.50
C TRP A 208 6.00 8.83 10.26
N ALA A 209 6.44 8.72 11.51
CA ALA A 209 6.17 7.56 12.33
C ALA A 209 4.66 7.35 12.59
N ALA A 210 3.91 8.44 12.79
CA ALA A 210 2.46 8.38 12.90
C ALA A 210 1.80 7.99 11.56
N GLN A 211 2.23 8.58 10.45
CA GLN A 211 1.70 8.28 9.12
C GLN A 211 1.95 6.83 8.70
N SER A 212 3.15 6.31 8.97
CA SER A 212 3.55 4.93 8.62
C SER A 212 2.71 3.86 9.34
N THR A 213 1.95 4.22 10.38
CA THR A 213 0.89 3.34 10.91
C THR A 213 -0.11 2.89 9.86
N ASN A 214 -0.35 3.68 8.81
CA ASN A 214 -1.21 3.31 7.70
C ASN A 214 -0.76 2.00 6.99
N LEU A 215 0.53 1.65 7.07
CA LEU A 215 1.09 0.44 6.47
C LEU A 215 0.70 -0.84 7.20
N TYR A 216 0.25 -0.76 8.46
CA TYR A 216 0.03 -1.93 9.32
C TYR A 216 -1.23 -1.88 10.20
N LEU A 217 -1.87 -0.71 10.32
CA LEU A 217 -3.09 -0.55 11.10
C LEU A 217 -4.29 -1.09 10.31
N GLN A 218 -4.92 -2.14 10.83
CA GLN A 218 -6.10 -2.76 10.21
C GLN A 218 -7.41 -2.04 10.52
N GLN A 219 -7.51 -1.43 11.70
CA GLN A 219 -8.71 -0.70 12.14
C GLN A 219 -8.33 0.76 12.37
N ALA A 220 -8.76 1.62 11.45
CA ALA A 220 -8.54 3.05 11.59
C ALA A 220 -9.45 3.62 12.69
N PRO A 221 -8.98 4.63 13.45
CA PRO A 221 -9.78 5.31 14.47
C PRO A 221 -10.85 6.24 13.88
N LEU A 222 -10.79 6.50 12.57
CA LEU A 222 -11.68 7.39 11.84
C LEU A 222 -12.30 6.65 10.66
N ALA A 223 -13.46 7.11 10.19
CA ALA A 223 -14.06 6.64 8.95
C ALA A 223 -13.07 6.75 7.78
N THR A 224 -13.16 5.83 6.83
CA THR A 224 -12.17 5.60 5.77
C THR A 224 -11.79 6.89 5.04
N ALA A 225 -12.77 7.69 4.62
CA ALA A 225 -12.52 8.96 3.95
C ALA A 225 -11.64 9.92 4.78
N HIS A 226 -11.99 10.12 6.06
CA HIS A 226 -11.26 11.02 6.94
C HIS A 226 -9.87 10.49 7.26
N TRP A 227 -9.73 9.17 7.42
CA TRP A 227 -8.43 8.54 7.61
C TRP A 227 -7.52 8.76 6.40
N GLU A 228 -8.00 8.53 5.18
CA GLU A 228 -7.22 8.77 3.96
C GLU A 228 -6.81 10.23 3.83
N ILE A 229 -7.71 11.18 4.10
CA ILE A 229 -7.39 12.62 4.09
C ILE A 229 -6.26 12.92 5.08
N VAL A 230 -6.37 12.46 6.33
CA VAL A 230 -5.34 12.69 7.36
C VAL A 230 -3.99 12.09 6.95
N ILE A 231 -3.97 10.85 6.47
CA ILE A 231 -2.74 10.16 6.08
C ILE A 231 -2.07 10.84 4.89
N ASN A 232 -2.84 11.15 3.85
CA ASN A 232 -2.30 11.77 2.64
C ASN A 232 -1.83 13.19 2.93
N SER A 233 -2.62 14.02 3.61
CA SER A 233 -2.24 15.37 4.04
C SER A 233 -0.98 15.38 4.89
N SER A 234 -0.84 14.42 5.80
CA SER A 234 0.35 14.30 6.65
C SER A 234 1.63 14.11 5.83
N PHE A 235 1.53 13.58 4.60
CA PHE A 235 2.67 13.42 3.69
C PHE A 235 3.31 14.77 3.36
N GLN A 236 2.49 15.76 3.01
CA GLN A 236 2.97 17.10 2.66
C GLN A 236 3.50 17.82 3.89
N VAL A 237 2.83 17.65 5.04
CA VAL A 237 3.25 18.27 6.30
C VAL A 237 4.61 17.74 6.74
N PHE A 238 4.81 16.42 6.84
CA PHE A 238 6.11 15.90 7.28
C PHE A 238 7.22 16.30 6.28
N SER A 239 6.94 16.24 4.98
CA SER A 239 7.92 16.55 3.93
C SER A 239 8.40 17.99 4.04
N ALA A 240 7.48 18.95 4.23
CA ALA A 240 7.85 20.35 4.43
C ALA A 240 8.76 20.53 5.66
N PHE A 241 8.43 19.92 6.80
CA PHE A 241 9.25 19.99 8.01
C PHE A 241 10.64 19.37 7.80
N LEU A 242 10.71 18.23 7.12
CA LEU A 242 11.98 17.58 6.79
C LEU A 242 12.85 18.47 5.89
N LEU A 243 12.29 18.99 4.79
CA LEU A 243 13.03 19.84 3.85
C LEU A 243 13.50 21.15 4.49
N ILE A 244 12.64 21.79 5.31
CA ILE A 244 13.02 22.98 6.10
C ILE A 244 14.15 22.65 7.07
N SER A 245 14.10 21.49 7.74
CA SER A 245 15.16 21.03 8.63
C SER A 245 16.49 20.91 7.89
N LEU A 246 16.52 20.26 6.74
CA LEU A 246 17.74 20.04 5.95
C LEU A 246 18.36 21.36 5.49
N LEU A 247 17.55 22.28 4.96
CA LEU A 247 18.02 23.61 4.54
C LEU A 247 18.61 24.40 5.72
N ARG A 248 17.99 24.34 6.89
CA ARG A 248 18.46 25.03 8.11
C ARG A 248 19.72 24.39 8.67
N PHE A 249 19.80 23.06 8.71
CA PHE A 249 20.94 22.33 9.23
C PHE A 249 22.20 22.57 8.39
N ALA A 250 22.08 22.43 7.07
CA ALA A 250 23.21 22.61 6.15
C ALA A 250 23.60 24.09 5.95
N ALA A 251 22.85 25.02 6.55
CA ALA A 251 22.92 26.46 6.28
C ALA A 251 22.96 26.77 4.77
N ALA A 252 22.29 25.95 3.96
CA ALA A 252 22.46 25.84 2.50
C ALA A 252 21.90 27.04 1.71
N GLY A 253 21.49 28.12 2.39
CA GLY A 253 20.60 29.13 1.83
C GLY A 253 19.17 28.59 1.73
N GLY A 254 18.31 29.28 0.97
CA GLY A 254 16.90 28.86 0.82
C GLY A 254 15.89 29.66 1.65
N ARG A 255 16.30 30.80 2.23
CA ARG A 255 15.36 31.83 2.72
C ARG A 255 14.17 32.10 1.77
N PRO A 256 14.34 32.19 0.43
CA PRO A 256 13.21 32.40 -0.46
C PRO A 256 12.29 31.18 -0.63
N ILE A 257 12.78 29.95 -0.45
CA ILE A 257 11.98 28.73 -0.64
C ILE A 257 11.27 28.27 0.65
N ILE A 258 11.78 28.64 1.83
CA ILE A 258 11.12 28.28 3.10
C ILE A 258 9.64 28.70 3.14
N PRO A 259 9.24 29.94 2.75
CA PRO A 259 7.83 30.30 2.67
C PRO A 259 7.02 29.43 1.70
N LEU A 260 7.63 29.03 0.58
CA LEU A 260 6.99 28.15 -0.41
C LEU A 260 6.76 26.75 0.15
N LEU A 261 7.67 26.22 0.98
CA LEU A 261 7.50 24.92 1.65
C LEU A 261 6.38 24.92 2.69
N TRP A 262 6.02 26.09 3.25
CA TRP A 262 4.87 26.22 4.14
C TRP A 262 3.53 26.21 3.40
N PHE A 263 3.51 26.51 2.10
CA PHE A 263 2.26 26.54 1.34
C PHE A 263 1.57 25.15 1.29
N PRO A 264 2.25 24.04 0.92
CA PRO A 264 1.65 22.70 0.93
C PRO A 264 1.14 22.24 2.29
N VAL A 265 1.76 22.70 3.39
CA VAL A 265 1.36 22.35 4.77
C VAL A 265 -0.08 22.71 5.06
N PHE A 266 -0.56 23.84 4.53
CA PHE A 266 -1.93 24.31 4.74
C PHE A 266 -2.83 24.03 3.54
N ALA A 267 -2.32 24.25 2.33
CA ALA A 267 -3.10 24.12 1.11
C ALA A 267 -3.51 22.66 0.85
N SER A 268 -2.65 21.68 1.16
CA SER A 268 -2.97 20.28 0.92
C SER A 268 -4.11 19.77 1.81
N PRO A 269 -4.06 19.89 3.15
CA PRO A 269 -5.18 19.48 4.00
C PRO A 269 -6.49 20.20 3.67
N LEU A 270 -6.43 21.51 3.46
CA LEU A 270 -7.62 22.28 3.10
C LEU A 270 -8.21 21.75 1.78
N SER A 271 -7.42 21.63 0.73
CA SER A 271 -7.92 21.15 -0.56
C SER A 271 -8.49 19.72 -0.49
N GLN A 272 -7.89 18.82 0.29
CA GLN A 272 -8.36 17.44 0.44
C GLN A 272 -9.65 17.31 1.26
N ILE A 273 -9.93 18.25 2.17
CA ILE A 273 -11.19 18.27 2.92
C ILE A 273 -12.36 18.69 2.03
N TRP A 274 -12.12 19.61 1.09
CA TRP A 274 -13.18 20.20 0.25
C TRP A 274 -13.36 19.52 -1.11
N VAL A 275 -12.41 18.67 -1.53
CA VAL A 275 -12.47 18.00 -2.83
C VAL A 275 -13.57 16.94 -2.85
N PRO A 276 -14.40 16.86 -3.91
CA PRO A 276 -15.31 15.74 -4.11
C PRO A 276 -14.54 14.42 -4.28
N ALA A 277 -15.10 13.32 -3.77
CA ALA A 277 -14.46 11.99 -3.80
C ALA A 277 -13.92 11.56 -5.19
N PRO A 278 -14.62 11.80 -6.32
CA PRO A 278 -14.11 11.43 -7.65
C PRO A 278 -12.78 12.10 -8.05
N HIS A 279 -12.49 13.27 -7.47
CA HIS A 279 -11.26 14.03 -7.77
C HIS A 279 -10.19 13.87 -6.69
N TYR A 280 -10.48 13.15 -5.60
CA TYR A 280 -9.60 13.02 -4.45
C TYR A 280 -8.25 12.39 -4.80
N LEU A 281 -8.25 11.27 -5.54
CA LEU A 281 -7.02 10.58 -5.91
C LEU A 281 -6.14 11.42 -6.85
N ALA A 282 -6.75 12.11 -7.82
CA ALA A 282 -6.03 13.00 -8.74
C ALA A 282 -5.41 14.20 -7.99
N LEU A 283 -6.15 14.81 -7.07
CA LEU A 283 -5.63 15.89 -6.22
C LEU A 283 -4.48 15.41 -5.32
N THR A 284 -4.60 14.21 -4.77
CA THR A 284 -3.56 13.59 -3.97
C THR A 284 -2.30 13.35 -4.79
N ALA A 285 -2.42 12.80 -6.01
CA ALA A 285 -1.30 12.64 -6.94
C ALA A 285 -0.63 13.98 -7.27
N PHE A 286 -1.41 15.05 -7.50
CA PHE A 286 -0.89 16.40 -7.71
C PHE A 286 -0.03 16.87 -6.53
N TRP A 287 -0.50 16.71 -5.28
CA TRP A 287 0.28 17.10 -4.10
C TRP A 287 1.56 16.29 -3.90
N HIS A 288 1.56 15.00 -4.26
CA HIS A 288 2.77 14.19 -4.27
C HIS A 288 3.80 14.71 -5.29
N VAL A 289 3.37 15.12 -6.49
CA VAL A 289 4.26 15.75 -7.49
C VAL A 289 4.82 17.08 -6.98
N VAL A 290 3.99 17.92 -6.35
CA VAL A 290 4.45 19.18 -5.73
C VAL A 290 5.51 18.90 -4.65
N THR A 291 5.34 17.83 -3.87
CA THR A 291 6.29 17.41 -2.85
C THR A 291 7.60 16.92 -3.46
N LEU A 292 7.53 16.11 -4.53
CA LEU A 292 8.70 15.64 -5.28
C LEU A 292 9.49 16.81 -5.88
N LEU A 293 8.81 17.79 -6.48
CA LEU A 293 9.44 19.01 -6.98
C LEU A 293 10.09 19.82 -5.86
N SER A 294 9.44 19.93 -4.70
CA SER A 294 9.99 20.62 -3.52
C SER A 294 11.26 19.94 -3.01
N ALA A 295 11.27 18.60 -2.98
CA ALA A 295 12.45 17.80 -2.63
C ALA A 295 13.58 17.99 -3.65
N PHE A 296 13.26 17.99 -4.94
CA PHE A 296 14.22 18.22 -6.02
C PHE A 296 14.84 19.63 -5.94
N VAL A 297 14.05 20.68 -5.73
CA VAL A 297 14.60 22.03 -5.56
C VAL A 297 15.48 22.12 -4.31
N THR A 298 15.06 21.51 -3.20
CA THR A 298 15.87 21.43 -1.97
C THR A 298 17.20 20.73 -2.22
N LEU A 299 17.21 19.65 -2.99
CA LEU A 299 18.42 18.95 -3.42
C LEU A 299 19.38 19.89 -4.17
N LEU A 300 18.89 20.73 -5.09
CA LEU A 300 19.72 21.70 -5.81
C LEU A 300 20.39 22.71 -4.87
N PHE A 301 19.68 23.17 -3.83
CA PHE A 301 20.26 24.04 -2.80
C PHE A 301 21.34 23.31 -1.98
N LEU A 302 21.10 22.06 -1.57
CA LEU A 302 22.08 21.26 -0.83
C LEU A 302 23.32 20.97 -1.68
N LEU A 303 23.16 20.61 -2.95
CA LEU A 303 24.28 20.41 -3.89
C LEU A 303 25.07 21.69 -4.11
N ARG A 304 24.38 22.83 -4.27
CA ARG A 304 25.04 24.13 -4.38
C ARG A 304 25.86 24.45 -3.12
N ALA A 305 25.32 24.19 -1.93
CA ALA A 305 26.04 24.41 -0.67
C ALA A 305 27.24 23.45 -0.53
N ALA A 306 27.07 22.18 -0.92
CA ALA A 306 28.14 21.19 -0.90
C ALA A 306 29.30 21.58 -1.84
N ILE A 307 28.99 22.00 -3.07
CA ILE A 307 29.99 22.33 -4.08
C ILE A 307 30.60 23.72 -3.86
N LYS A 308 29.77 24.75 -3.70
CA LYS A 308 30.24 26.15 -3.62
C LYS A 308 30.89 26.46 -2.28
N TRP A 309 30.34 25.92 -1.19
CA TRP A 309 30.81 26.22 0.16
C TRP A 309 31.58 25.06 0.81
N HIS A 310 31.86 23.99 0.04
CA HIS A 310 32.62 22.82 0.49
C HIS A 310 32.06 22.20 1.79
N ASN A 311 30.74 22.32 2.00
CA ASN A 311 30.07 21.81 3.19
C ASN A 311 29.83 20.29 3.04
N ARG A 312 30.59 19.50 3.81
CA ARG A 312 30.51 18.03 3.79
C ARG A 312 29.15 17.51 4.26
N ASP A 313 28.55 18.16 5.26
CA ASP A 313 27.24 17.76 5.79
C ASP A 313 26.15 17.96 4.75
N ALA A 314 26.21 19.07 4.01
CA ALA A 314 25.31 19.33 2.88
C ALA A 314 25.46 18.28 1.78
N GLY A 315 26.69 17.79 1.54
CA GLY A 315 26.96 16.72 0.57
C GLY A 315 26.33 15.38 0.96
N LEU A 316 26.45 14.98 2.23
CA LEU A 316 25.80 13.76 2.74
C LEU A 316 24.28 13.86 2.65
N MET A 317 23.71 15.00 3.03
CA MET A 317 22.27 15.25 2.93
C MET A 317 21.79 15.25 1.47
N ALA A 318 22.56 15.83 0.55
CA ALA A 318 22.27 15.79 -0.88
C ALA A 318 22.30 14.35 -1.42
N GLY A 319 23.25 13.53 -0.98
CA GLY A 319 23.28 12.10 -1.34
C GLY A 319 22.03 11.35 -0.87
N ALA A 320 21.63 11.55 0.39
CA ALA A 320 20.45 10.93 0.96
C ALA A 320 19.14 11.37 0.26
N ILE A 321 18.94 12.69 0.08
CA ILE A 321 17.76 13.21 -0.63
C ILE A 321 17.80 12.84 -2.12
N GLY A 322 18.99 12.78 -2.73
CA GLY A 322 19.16 12.32 -4.11
C GLY A 322 18.63 10.91 -4.28
N LEU A 323 18.98 9.99 -3.37
CA LEU A 323 18.44 8.63 -3.37
C LEU A 323 16.91 8.62 -3.21
N VAL A 324 16.36 9.42 -2.28
CA VAL A 324 14.92 9.52 -2.08
C VAL A 324 14.20 10.03 -3.32
N VAL A 325 14.72 11.07 -3.97
CA VAL A 325 14.15 11.63 -5.21
C VAL A 325 14.21 10.63 -6.36
N LEU A 326 15.30 9.87 -6.47
CA LEU A 326 15.42 8.81 -7.48
C LEU A 326 14.39 7.70 -7.27
N LEU A 327 14.26 7.21 -6.03
CA LEU A 327 13.27 6.17 -5.69
C LEU A 327 11.84 6.69 -5.86
N ALA A 328 11.53 7.89 -5.38
CA ALA A 328 10.22 8.49 -5.53
C ALA A 328 9.87 8.78 -7.00
N GLY A 329 10.85 9.20 -7.81
CA GLY A 329 10.68 9.37 -9.25
C GLY A 329 10.43 8.05 -9.97
N HIS A 330 11.14 6.98 -9.58
CA HIS A 330 10.89 5.63 -10.06
C HIS A 330 9.47 5.16 -9.71
N ASP A 331 9.05 5.31 -8.44
CA ASP A 331 7.73 4.88 -7.98
C ASP A 331 6.61 5.66 -8.68
N TRP A 332 6.79 6.98 -8.87
CA TRP A 332 5.85 7.79 -9.64
C TRP A 332 5.80 7.39 -11.12
N LEU A 333 6.93 7.04 -11.72
CA LEU A 333 6.98 6.55 -13.11
C LEU A 333 6.21 5.23 -13.24
N MET A 334 6.40 4.30 -12.31
CA MET A 334 5.67 3.03 -12.26
C MET A 334 4.17 3.24 -12.06
N HIS A 335 3.77 4.17 -11.20
CA HIS A 335 2.36 4.50 -10.98
C HIS A 335 1.72 5.22 -12.19
N SER A 336 2.50 6.05 -12.89
CA SER A 336 2.03 6.81 -14.05
C SER A 336 2.03 6.00 -15.34
N GLN A 337 2.42 4.71 -15.34
CA GLN A 337 2.47 3.85 -16.54
C GLN A 337 1.16 3.82 -17.36
N HIS A 338 0.00 4.17 -16.77
CA HIS A 338 -1.27 4.33 -17.50
C HIS A 338 -1.32 5.55 -18.44
N PHE A 339 -0.41 6.50 -18.28
CA PHE A 339 -0.24 7.66 -19.16
C PHE A 339 0.77 7.42 -20.29
N TRP A 340 1.52 6.30 -20.27
CA TRP A 340 2.56 6.03 -21.26
C TRP A 340 2.03 5.11 -22.37
N LEU A 341 2.15 5.57 -23.61
CA LEU A 341 1.68 4.89 -24.82
C LEU A 341 2.33 3.52 -25.09
N HIS A 342 3.46 3.18 -24.45
CA HIS A 342 4.19 1.94 -24.66
C HIS A 342 4.65 1.35 -23.32
N ARG A 343 4.25 0.11 -23.04
CA ARG A 343 4.71 -0.69 -21.89
C ARG A 343 6.15 -1.17 -22.15
N PRO A 344 7.18 -0.76 -21.38
CA PRO A 344 8.45 -1.45 -21.40
C PRO A 344 8.30 -2.75 -20.61
N HIS A 345 8.36 -3.90 -21.29
CA HIS A 345 8.08 -5.22 -20.73
C HIS A 345 9.21 -5.82 -19.86
N GLU A 346 10.26 -5.06 -19.50
CA GLU A 346 11.49 -5.69 -18.95
C GLU A 346 12.20 -4.90 -17.83
N PHE A 347 11.49 -4.24 -16.90
CA PHE A 347 12.19 -3.60 -15.77
C PHE A 347 11.54 -3.86 -14.42
N LEU A 348 12.12 -4.85 -13.70
CA LEU A 348 12.04 -5.09 -12.25
C LEU A 348 10.63 -5.07 -11.62
N ASP A 349 9.84 -6.11 -11.93
CA ASP A 349 8.56 -6.39 -11.25
C ASP A 349 8.70 -6.70 -9.73
N ASP A 350 9.92 -6.79 -9.19
CA ASP A 350 10.19 -7.20 -7.80
C ASP A 350 10.50 -6.04 -6.84
N LEU A 351 10.52 -4.78 -7.30
CA LEU A 351 10.83 -3.61 -6.47
C LEU A 351 9.62 -2.69 -6.27
N TYR A 352 8.46 -3.28 -5.99
CA TYR A 352 7.25 -2.56 -5.57
C TYR A 352 7.27 -2.30 -4.06
N LEU A 353 7.85 -1.18 -3.62
CA LEU A 353 7.96 -0.87 -2.19
C LEU A 353 6.78 -0.06 -1.62
N LEU A 354 6.08 0.77 -2.39
CA LEU A 354 4.92 1.54 -1.88
C LEU A 354 3.85 1.71 -2.96
N HIS A 355 2.59 1.41 -2.64
CA HIS A 355 1.43 1.96 -3.33
C HIS A 355 0.74 2.84 -2.28
N TYR A 356 0.59 4.13 -2.57
CA TYR A 356 -0.27 5.03 -1.80
C TYR A 356 -1.67 5.01 -2.40
#